data_AF-B4CZP5-F1
#
_entry.id   AF-B4CZP5-F1
#
_cell.length_a   1.000
_cell.length_b   1.000
_cell.length_c   1.000
_cell.angle_alpha   90.00
_cell.angle_beta   90.00
_cell.angle_gamma   90.00
#
_symmetry.space_group_name_H-M   'P 1'
#
loop_
_entity.id
_entity.type
_entity.pdbx_description
1 polymer ?
#
loop_
_entity_poly.entity_id
_entity_poly.type
_entity_poly.pdbx_seq_one_letter_code
_entity_poly.pdbx_strand_id
1 'polypeptide(L)'
;MSATVFRCSLCWLFLLAGVDLSAGPYSAALNDPANTHDAPVPGFVGPDGIGGARISDGSGGFLNTDNYVNPIFFDWASSVINYSPAPGVASTWSNPALSLGPVTGDDFNVVSLGDLSSSQIASSTPPGMLTLHFTHPIRNLSGADFVVYENGSLSGFNTGGAGSGGIFGELAYVEVSSDGINFVRFPSVSLTPSLVGSYGTIDPTNVFNLMGKHVNAYGDSWGTPFDLSDVGLDSISYIRIVDIPGSGFFKDSLGNPIYDAWLTIGSGGVDVEAIGTISRLMTFNEWQDLNGLAGATRGATVDAVGNGVPNLLKYAFTRQPTRLDGSPALTSVALESGRLVITFTRDERASDLLYEVQVSDTLSASDWTTVAQSTGGQAMAAVGAFTPTIEEASASAITSIGVIRRVRVTDVVSAAGRQKRYMRVKVTQLTTP
;
A
#
# COMPACT_ATOMS: atom_id res chain seq x y z
N MET A 1 26.81 48.91 -0.02
CA MET A 1 25.91 48.63 -1.16
C MET A 1 25.34 47.25 -0.93
N SER A 2 24.08 47.18 -0.50
CA SER A 2 23.39 45.95 -0.12
C SER A 2 22.85 45.30 -1.39
N ALA A 3 23.25 44.06 -1.68
CA ALA A 3 22.74 43.29 -2.80
C ALA A 3 21.48 42.53 -2.34
N THR A 4 20.31 43.06 -2.73
CA THR A 4 19.02 42.41 -2.54
C THR A 4 18.92 41.21 -3.47
N VAL A 5 18.96 39.99 -2.92
CA VAL A 5 18.69 38.76 -3.65
C VAL A 5 17.17 38.57 -3.69
N PHE A 6 16.56 38.78 -4.86
CA PHE A 6 15.19 38.36 -5.12
C PHE A 6 15.16 36.84 -5.26
N ARG A 7 14.51 36.15 -4.31
CA ARG A 7 14.17 34.72 -4.47
C ARG A 7 12.92 34.63 -5.33
N CYS A 8 13.09 34.22 -6.58
CA CYS A 8 12.00 33.83 -7.46
C CYS A 8 11.46 32.48 -6.96
N SER A 9 10.24 32.46 -6.42
CA SER A 9 9.53 31.21 -6.14
C SER A 9 9.12 30.61 -7.48
N LEU A 10 9.87 29.61 -7.93
CA LEU A 10 9.48 28.80 -9.07
C LEU A 10 8.35 27.88 -8.61
N CYS A 11 7.12 28.25 -8.96
CA CYS A 11 5.95 27.41 -8.77
C CYS A 11 6.08 26.24 -9.76
N TRP A 12 6.45 25.07 -9.26
CA TRP A 12 6.46 23.85 -10.05
C TRP A 12 5.02 23.41 -10.25
N LEU A 13 4.44 23.82 -11.38
CA LEU A 13 3.18 23.28 -11.86
C LEU A 13 3.48 21.88 -12.41
N PHE A 14 3.40 20.86 -11.55
CA PHE A 14 3.36 19.48 -12.02
C PHE A 14 2.04 19.29 -12.77
N LEU A 15 2.12 18.96 -14.06
CA LEU A 15 0.99 18.39 -14.78
C LEU A 15 0.76 16.99 -14.19
N LEU A 16 -0.12 16.90 -13.19
CA LEU A 16 -0.76 15.64 -12.82
C LEU A 16 -1.49 15.11 -14.05
N ALA A 17 -1.28 13.83 -14.36
CA ALA A 17 -2.02 13.14 -15.41
C ALA A 17 -3.49 13.02 -14.99
N GLY A 18 -4.31 14.03 -15.33
CA GLY A 18 -5.74 13.92 -15.63
C GLY A 18 -6.65 13.08 -14.73
N VAL A 19 -6.40 12.98 -13.42
CA VAL A 19 -7.44 12.49 -12.50
C VAL A 19 -8.40 13.65 -12.28
N ASP A 20 -9.65 13.51 -12.72
CA ASP A 20 -10.70 14.46 -12.34
C ASP A 20 -11.00 14.28 -10.86
N LEU A 21 -10.21 14.96 -10.03
CA LEU A 21 -10.35 15.00 -8.57
C LEU A 21 -11.69 15.62 -8.13
N SER A 22 -12.60 15.99 -9.04
CA SER A 22 -13.88 16.60 -8.70
C SER A 22 -15.08 15.66 -8.83
N ALA A 23 -14.91 14.47 -9.40
CA ALA A 23 -16.00 13.54 -9.69
C ALA A 23 -15.91 12.26 -8.85
N GLY A 24 -16.49 12.29 -7.64
CA GLY A 24 -16.85 11.06 -6.93
C GLY A 24 -17.88 10.22 -7.71
N PRO A 25 -18.20 9.01 -7.26
CA PRO A 25 -17.84 8.44 -5.96
C PRO A 25 -16.43 7.85 -5.91
N TYR A 26 -15.73 8.12 -4.80
CA TYR A 26 -14.47 7.45 -4.43
C TYR A 26 -14.75 6.09 -3.77
N SER A 27 -13.71 5.41 -3.30
CA SER A 27 -13.90 4.08 -2.69
C SER A 27 -14.79 4.09 -1.45
N ALA A 28 -15.51 2.99 -1.26
CA ALA A 28 -16.20 2.71 -0.01
C ALA A 28 -15.20 2.43 1.14
N ALA A 29 -15.67 2.54 2.39
CA ALA A 29 -14.81 2.41 3.58
C ALA A 29 -14.14 1.03 3.76
N LEU A 30 -14.66 -0.01 3.12
CA LEU A 30 -14.08 -1.35 3.15
C LEU A 30 -14.48 -2.15 1.91
N ASN A 31 -13.66 -3.13 1.56
CA ASN A 31 -13.95 -4.15 0.53
C ASN A 31 -14.48 -3.59 -0.81
N ASP A 32 -13.86 -2.53 -1.32
CA ASP A 32 -14.12 -1.98 -2.66
C ASP A 32 -12.88 -2.09 -3.57
N PRO A 33 -12.41 -3.32 -3.84
CA PRO A 33 -11.10 -3.55 -4.47
C PRO A 33 -11.03 -3.07 -5.93
N ALA A 34 -12.17 -2.92 -6.61
CA ALA A 34 -12.23 -2.53 -8.02
C ALA A 34 -12.26 -1.01 -8.24
N ASN A 35 -12.37 -0.20 -7.18
CA ASN A 35 -12.41 1.24 -7.31
C ASN A 35 -11.08 1.79 -7.84
N THR A 36 -11.14 2.71 -8.79
CA THR A 36 -9.95 3.34 -9.36
C THR A 36 -9.41 4.47 -8.50
N HIS A 37 -10.18 4.93 -7.54
CA HIS A 37 -9.78 5.92 -6.55
C HIS A 37 -9.61 5.21 -5.22
N ASP A 38 -8.39 5.29 -4.66
CA ASP A 38 -8.04 4.88 -3.30
C ASP A 38 -8.72 3.61 -2.76
N ALA A 39 -8.83 2.56 -3.60
CA ALA A 39 -9.43 1.28 -3.20
C ALA A 39 -8.75 0.74 -1.93
N PRO A 40 -9.52 0.39 -0.88
CA PRO A 40 -8.99 0.07 0.43
C PRO A 40 -8.05 -1.14 0.39
N VAL A 41 -6.95 -1.05 1.14
CA VAL A 41 -5.98 -2.15 1.28
C VAL A 41 -6.17 -2.82 2.64
N PRO A 42 -6.38 -4.14 2.69
CA PRO A 42 -6.62 -4.84 3.95
C PRO A 42 -5.32 -4.99 4.75
N GLY A 43 -5.40 -4.73 6.05
CA GLY A 43 -4.31 -4.96 7.00
C GLY A 43 -4.04 -6.44 7.21
N PHE A 44 -5.08 -7.26 7.09
CA PHE A 44 -5.03 -8.71 7.29
C PHE A 44 -5.65 -9.48 6.12
N VAL A 45 -5.08 -10.64 5.81
CA VAL A 45 -5.62 -11.58 4.81
C VAL A 45 -5.55 -13.00 5.35
N GLY A 46 -6.40 -13.89 4.84
CA GLY A 46 -6.41 -15.30 5.20
C GLY A 46 -7.80 -15.94 5.07
N PRO A 47 -7.96 -17.19 5.55
CA PRO A 47 -9.21 -17.95 5.48
C PRO A 47 -10.39 -17.33 6.22
N ASP A 48 -10.15 -16.48 7.23
CA ASP A 48 -11.23 -15.82 7.98
C ASP A 48 -11.82 -14.60 7.23
N GLY A 49 -11.33 -14.32 6.02
CA GLY A 49 -11.84 -13.25 5.16
C GLY A 49 -10.84 -12.11 4.99
N ILE A 50 -10.89 -11.43 3.84
CA ILE A 50 -10.02 -10.29 3.55
C ILE A 50 -10.40 -9.13 4.49
N GLY A 51 -9.41 -8.53 5.14
CA GLY A 51 -9.61 -7.45 6.10
C GLY A 51 -10.03 -7.93 7.49
N GLY A 52 -10.29 -9.22 7.70
CA GLY A 52 -10.67 -9.74 9.02
C GLY A 52 -9.52 -9.65 10.03
N ALA A 53 -9.73 -8.95 11.14
CA ALA A 53 -8.74 -8.80 12.21
C ALA A 53 -9.43 -8.86 13.57
N ARG A 54 -8.71 -9.22 14.63
CA ARG A 54 -9.25 -9.33 16.01
C ARG A 54 -10.54 -10.12 16.07
N ILE A 55 -10.51 -11.35 15.59
CA ILE A 55 -11.68 -12.22 15.59
C ILE A 55 -11.91 -12.71 17.02
N SER A 56 -13.14 -12.52 17.52
CA SER A 56 -13.50 -12.96 18.88
C SER A 56 -13.25 -14.45 19.07
N ASP A 57 -12.54 -14.80 20.15
CA ASP A 57 -12.30 -16.20 20.53
C ASP A 57 -13.46 -16.83 21.33
N GLY A 58 -14.53 -16.05 21.60
CA GLY A 58 -15.70 -16.49 22.35
C GLY A 58 -15.51 -16.52 23.87
N SER A 59 -14.33 -16.15 24.37
CA SER A 59 -13.96 -16.08 25.80
C SER A 59 -13.62 -14.65 26.27
N GLY A 60 -13.91 -13.65 25.43
CA GLY A 60 -13.61 -12.24 25.70
C GLY A 60 -12.23 -11.80 25.23
N GLY A 61 -11.49 -12.69 24.55
CA GLY A 61 -10.25 -12.37 23.85
C GLY A 61 -10.44 -12.27 22.34
N PHE A 62 -9.36 -11.90 21.67
CA PHE A 62 -9.29 -11.80 20.21
C PHE A 62 -8.10 -12.62 19.70
N LEU A 63 -8.29 -13.29 18.57
CA LEU A 63 -7.28 -14.08 17.89
C LEU A 63 -7.32 -13.80 16.39
N ASN A 64 -6.15 -13.88 15.75
CA ASN A 64 -6.00 -13.90 14.30
C ASN A 64 -5.42 -15.28 13.94
N THR A 65 -6.18 -16.34 14.20
CA THR A 65 -5.64 -17.71 14.09
C THR A 65 -5.37 -18.07 12.64
N ASP A 66 -6.31 -17.77 11.74
CA ASP A 66 -6.18 -18.12 10.32
C ASP A 66 -5.85 -16.88 9.45
N ASN A 67 -6.19 -15.67 9.91
CA ASN A 67 -5.73 -14.42 9.30
C ASN A 67 -4.36 -13.94 9.79
N TYR A 68 -3.70 -13.15 8.96
CA TYR A 68 -2.36 -12.64 9.23
C TYR A 68 -2.13 -11.30 8.53
N VAL A 69 -1.18 -10.53 9.06
CA VAL A 69 -0.76 -9.25 8.49
C VAL A 69 -0.46 -9.45 7.00
N ASN A 70 -1.09 -8.61 6.17
CA ASN A 70 -1.06 -8.75 4.73
C ASN A 70 0.39 -8.71 4.23
N PRO A 71 0.86 -9.78 3.55
CA PRO A 71 2.25 -9.91 3.11
C PRO A 71 2.60 -8.97 1.96
N ILE A 72 1.65 -8.14 1.49
CA ILE A 72 1.97 -7.00 0.63
C ILE A 72 2.87 -5.99 1.36
N PHE A 73 2.80 -5.89 2.70
CA PHE A 73 3.60 -4.93 3.46
C PHE A 73 5.03 -5.44 3.66
N PHE A 74 5.99 -4.65 3.19
CA PHE A 74 7.41 -4.99 3.18
C PHE A 74 8.21 -4.28 4.26
N ASP A 75 7.62 -3.24 4.87
CA ASP A 75 8.16 -2.51 6.02
C ASP A 75 7.05 -1.74 6.72
N TRP A 76 7.36 -1.15 7.87
CA TRP A 76 6.47 -0.32 8.67
C TRP A 76 7.23 0.92 9.17
N ALA A 77 6.51 1.91 9.68
CA ALA A 77 7.12 3.04 10.36
C ALA A 77 8.06 2.54 11.47
N SER A 78 9.32 3.01 11.48
CA SER A 78 10.37 2.48 12.34
C SER A 78 10.74 3.39 13.50
N SER A 79 10.48 4.69 13.39
CA SER A 79 10.69 5.63 14.49
C SER A 79 9.78 6.86 14.43
N VAL A 80 9.51 7.42 15.61
CA VAL A 80 8.81 8.70 15.77
C VAL A 80 9.85 9.81 15.77
N ILE A 81 9.75 10.73 14.80
CA ILE A 81 10.62 11.92 14.70
C ILE A 81 10.04 13.08 15.49
N ASN A 82 8.72 13.27 15.40
CA ASN A 82 8.02 14.32 16.13
C ASN A 82 6.60 13.89 16.45
N TYR A 83 6.12 14.21 17.64
CA TYR A 83 4.74 14.04 18.06
C TYR A 83 4.31 15.30 18.81
N SER A 84 3.30 15.98 18.28
CA SER A 84 2.80 17.26 18.79
C SER A 84 1.27 17.24 18.72
N PRO A 85 0.59 16.59 19.67
CA PRO A 85 -0.87 16.53 19.68
C PRO A 85 -1.50 17.89 20.01
N ALA A 86 -2.75 18.09 19.61
CA ALA A 86 -3.55 19.22 20.03
C ALA A 86 -3.79 19.18 21.56
N PRO A 87 -4.06 20.33 22.20
CA PRO A 87 -4.34 20.35 23.63
C PRO A 87 -5.66 19.61 23.94
N GLY A 88 -5.61 18.63 24.84
CA GLY A 88 -6.79 17.91 25.33
C GLY A 88 -6.76 16.40 25.15
N VAL A 89 -5.79 15.86 24.41
CA VAL A 89 -5.60 14.40 24.28
C VAL A 89 -5.38 13.77 25.66
N ALA A 90 -6.18 12.76 25.99
CA ALA A 90 -6.02 12.04 27.25
C ALA A 90 -4.72 11.21 27.24
N SER A 91 -4.06 11.11 28.39
CA SER A 91 -2.74 10.47 28.51
C SER A 91 -2.68 9.02 28.04
N THR A 92 -3.81 8.30 28.09
CA THR A 92 -3.92 6.92 27.60
C THR A 92 -3.72 6.82 26.09
N TRP A 93 -4.00 7.90 25.35
CA TRP A 93 -3.97 7.97 23.88
C TRP A 93 -2.75 8.70 23.33
N SER A 94 -1.83 9.14 24.20
CA SER A 94 -0.72 10.02 23.82
C SER A 94 0.64 9.31 23.72
N ASN A 95 0.65 7.99 23.47
CA ASN A 95 1.88 7.22 23.31
C ASN A 95 2.20 7.02 21.82
N PRO A 96 3.10 7.82 21.22
CA PRO A 96 3.36 7.74 19.78
C PRO A 96 4.07 6.45 19.35
N ALA A 97 4.64 5.68 20.29
CA ALA A 97 5.23 4.38 19.96
C ALA A 97 4.20 3.36 19.46
N LEU A 98 2.90 3.57 19.71
CA LEU A 98 1.82 2.72 19.20
C LEU A 98 1.64 2.82 17.69
N SER A 99 2.10 3.92 17.06
CA SER A 99 2.07 4.09 15.59
C SER A 99 3.17 3.33 14.83
N LEU A 100 4.01 2.58 15.53
CA LEU A 100 5.18 1.89 14.96
C LEU A 100 4.90 0.40 14.78
N GLY A 101 5.53 -0.17 13.74
CA GLY A 101 5.41 -1.60 13.45
C GLY A 101 4.10 -1.99 12.77
N PRO A 102 3.82 -3.31 12.73
CA PRO A 102 2.67 -3.85 12.01
C PRO A 102 1.32 -3.39 12.56
N VAL A 103 0.38 -3.19 11.64
CA VAL A 103 -1.05 -3.06 11.93
C VAL A 103 -1.51 -4.23 12.83
N THR A 104 -2.34 -3.91 13.82
CA THR A 104 -2.84 -4.88 14.80
C THR A 104 -4.33 -5.14 14.65
N GLY A 105 -5.07 -4.21 14.02
CA GLY A 105 -6.52 -4.19 13.92
C GLY A 105 -7.20 -3.88 15.26
N ASP A 106 -6.44 -3.41 16.26
CA ASP A 106 -6.95 -3.00 17.57
C ASP A 106 -7.27 -1.52 17.55
N ASP A 107 -8.56 -1.20 17.60
CA ASP A 107 -9.09 0.15 17.63
C ASP A 107 -8.61 0.96 18.86
N PHE A 108 -8.06 0.28 19.87
CA PHE A 108 -7.44 0.90 21.04
C PHE A 108 -5.91 0.99 20.98
N ASN A 109 -5.24 0.38 19.99
CA ASN A 109 -3.79 0.43 19.83
C ASN A 109 -3.38 1.57 18.89
N VAL A 110 -3.70 2.78 19.30
CA VAL A 110 -3.56 3.99 18.49
C VAL A 110 -2.85 5.10 19.24
N VAL A 111 -2.31 6.07 18.49
CA VAL A 111 -1.94 7.38 19.02
C VAL A 111 -2.85 8.46 18.45
N SER A 112 -3.48 9.20 19.35
CA SER A 112 -4.38 10.30 19.00
C SER A 112 -3.61 11.58 18.73
N LEU A 113 -3.99 12.33 17.70
CA LEU A 113 -3.40 13.65 17.43
C LEU A 113 -4.18 14.78 18.09
N GLY A 114 -5.39 14.55 18.61
CA GLY A 114 -6.17 15.59 19.27
C GLY A 114 -6.92 16.48 18.29
N ASP A 115 -8.15 16.83 18.66
CA ASP A 115 -8.99 17.77 17.92
C ASP A 115 -8.85 19.22 18.44
N LEU A 116 -9.12 20.22 17.59
CA LEU A 116 -9.17 21.63 17.97
C LEU A 116 -10.61 22.13 18.09
N SER A 117 -10.92 22.75 19.23
CA SER A 117 -12.14 23.55 19.41
C SER A 117 -12.14 24.79 18.51
N SER A 118 -13.33 25.36 18.27
CA SER A 118 -13.45 26.63 17.52
C SER A 118 -12.63 27.78 18.13
N SER A 119 -12.50 27.83 19.45
CA SER A 119 -11.66 28.83 20.14
C SER A 119 -10.18 28.65 19.85
N GLN A 120 -9.70 27.40 19.81
CA GLN A 120 -8.30 27.09 19.49
C GLN A 120 -8.00 27.40 18.03
N ILE A 121 -8.90 27.04 17.10
CA ILE A 121 -8.82 27.38 15.68
C ILE A 121 -8.78 28.91 15.50
N ALA A 122 -9.72 29.65 16.12
CA ALA A 122 -9.76 31.11 16.06
C ALA A 122 -8.50 31.77 16.64
N SER A 123 -7.82 31.10 17.58
CA SER A 123 -6.57 31.54 18.17
C SER A 123 -5.33 31.07 17.39
N SER A 124 -5.50 30.49 16.20
CA SER A 124 -4.42 29.96 15.35
C SER A 124 -3.55 28.91 16.04
N THR A 125 -4.17 28.09 16.89
CA THR A 125 -3.49 26.91 17.48
C THR A 125 -3.18 25.92 16.35
N PRO A 126 -1.95 25.39 16.25
CA PRO A 126 -1.62 24.35 15.27
C PRO A 126 -2.43 23.07 15.53
N PRO A 127 -2.89 22.36 14.48
CA PRO A 127 -3.50 21.04 14.64
C PRO A 127 -2.47 20.01 15.12
N GLY A 128 -2.97 18.88 15.61
CA GLY A 128 -2.16 17.74 15.99
C GLY A 128 -1.30 17.23 14.84
N MET A 129 -0.07 16.82 15.13
CA MET A 129 0.86 16.31 14.13
C MET A 129 1.72 15.15 14.64
N LEU A 130 1.95 14.18 13.77
CA LEU A 130 2.88 13.07 13.98
C LEU A 130 3.78 12.93 12.75
N THR A 131 5.10 12.89 12.95
CA THR A 131 6.07 12.62 11.88
C THR A 131 6.79 11.32 12.18
N LEU A 132 6.68 10.37 11.26
CA LEU A 132 7.28 9.05 11.31
C LEU A 132 8.38 8.92 10.27
N HIS A 133 9.38 8.10 10.59
CA HIS A 133 10.49 7.79 9.70
C HIS A 133 10.52 6.30 9.36
N PHE A 134 11.01 6.00 8.16
CA PHE A 134 11.14 4.66 7.59
C PHE A 134 12.61 4.38 7.30
N THR A 135 13.12 3.29 7.87
CA THR A 135 14.53 2.90 7.71
C THR A 135 14.87 2.60 6.25
N HIS A 136 13.96 1.95 5.53
CA HIS A 136 14.09 1.75 4.09
C HIS A 136 13.26 2.82 3.37
N PRO A 137 13.84 3.53 2.39
CA PRO A 137 13.08 4.48 1.59
C PRO A 137 11.91 3.80 0.89
N ILE A 138 10.74 4.42 1.01
CA ILE A 138 9.56 4.10 0.20
C ILE A 138 9.84 4.66 -1.20
N ARG A 139 9.52 3.90 -2.24
CA ARG A 139 9.82 4.17 -3.66
C ARG A 139 8.51 4.29 -4.41
N ASN A 140 8.46 5.20 -5.37
CA ASN A 140 7.38 5.28 -6.33
C ASN A 140 7.49 4.11 -7.31
N LEU A 141 6.63 3.10 -7.13
CA LEU A 141 6.48 1.95 -8.04
C LEU A 141 5.05 1.93 -8.59
N SER A 142 4.64 0.84 -9.25
CA SER A 142 3.28 0.76 -9.76
C SER A 142 2.24 0.77 -8.63
N GLY A 143 1.33 1.75 -8.66
CA GLY A 143 0.20 1.88 -7.72
C GLY A 143 0.62 2.48 -6.38
N ALA A 144 -0.22 2.30 -5.36
CA ALA A 144 0.03 2.84 -4.03
C ALA A 144 1.31 2.28 -3.40
N ASP A 145 2.06 3.19 -2.76
CA ASP A 145 3.37 2.91 -2.20
C ASP A 145 3.34 2.67 -0.70
N PHE A 146 2.32 3.19 -0.02
CA PHE A 146 2.09 2.93 1.39
C PHE A 146 0.60 3.05 1.73
N VAL A 147 0.24 2.58 2.93
CA VAL A 147 -1.13 2.55 3.44
C VAL A 147 -1.15 3.04 4.87
N VAL A 148 -2.09 3.92 5.21
CA VAL A 148 -2.27 4.46 6.56
C VAL A 148 -3.54 3.89 7.21
N TYR A 149 -3.42 3.44 8.46
CA TYR A 149 -4.49 2.85 9.27
C TYR A 149 -4.85 3.75 10.45
N GLU A 150 -6.15 3.86 10.69
CA GLU A 150 -6.79 4.62 11.76
C GLU A 150 -7.90 3.77 12.38
N ASN A 151 -8.54 4.16 13.49
CA ASN A 151 -9.53 3.30 14.16
C ASN A 151 -10.99 3.52 13.71
N GLY A 152 -11.21 4.00 12.49
CA GLY A 152 -12.52 4.33 11.97
C GLY A 152 -13.44 3.13 11.94
N SER A 153 -14.74 3.36 12.20
CA SER A 153 -15.72 2.29 12.34
C SER A 153 -17.02 2.58 11.60
N LEU A 154 -17.66 1.55 11.05
CA LEU A 154 -19.01 1.69 10.51
C LEU A 154 -20.01 1.89 11.65
N SER A 155 -20.83 2.93 11.55
CA SER A 155 -21.90 3.15 12.52
C SER A 155 -23.13 2.30 12.18
N GLY A 156 -23.55 1.47 13.14
CA GLY A 156 -24.84 0.80 13.10
C GLY A 156 -26.04 1.72 13.42
N PHE A 157 -25.79 2.97 13.78
CA PHE A 157 -26.81 3.91 14.25
C PHE A 157 -26.75 5.23 13.47
N ASN A 158 -27.87 5.96 13.46
CA ASN A 158 -27.85 7.33 12.93
C ASN A 158 -27.34 8.29 14.02
N THR A 159 -26.07 8.67 13.93
CA THR A 159 -25.41 9.59 14.86
C THR A 159 -25.21 11.00 14.28
N GLY A 160 -25.78 11.28 13.09
CA GLY A 160 -25.55 12.51 12.33
C GLY A 160 -24.77 12.25 11.03
N GLY A 161 -24.77 13.25 10.13
CA GLY A 161 -24.11 13.14 8.82
C GLY A 161 -24.72 12.07 7.92
N ALA A 162 -23.90 11.13 7.43
CA ALA A 162 -24.32 10.03 6.57
C ALA A 162 -25.24 9.01 7.27
N GLY A 163 -25.24 8.99 8.60
CA GLY A 163 -26.08 8.12 9.42
C GLY A 163 -25.60 6.67 9.44
N SER A 164 -26.54 5.74 9.59
CA SER A 164 -26.24 4.30 9.67
C SER A 164 -25.64 3.80 8.36
N GLY A 165 -24.53 3.06 8.45
CA GLY A 165 -23.74 2.62 7.30
C GLY A 165 -22.67 3.62 6.86
N GLY A 166 -22.68 4.85 7.39
CA GLY A 166 -21.55 5.77 7.28
C GLY A 166 -20.40 5.38 8.22
N ILE A 167 -19.23 5.94 7.99
CA ILE A 167 -18.05 5.73 8.85
C ILE A 167 -17.97 6.86 9.89
N PHE A 168 -17.82 6.50 11.16
CA PHE A 168 -17.21 7.39 12.15
C PHE A 168 -15.71 7.28 11.92
N GLY A 169 -15.15 8.28 11.25
CA GLY A 169 -13.74 8.36 10.93
C GLY A 169 -13.26 9.77 11.15
N GLU A 170 -12.05 9.88 11.67
CA GLU A 170 -11.38 11.16 11.93
C GLU A 170 -10.28 11.34 10.88
N LEU A 171 -10.40 12.39 10.06
CA LEU A 171 -9.61 12.55 8.86
C LEU A 171 -8.31 13.29 9.14
N ALA A 172 -7.29 13.00 8.34
CA ALA A 172 -6.04 13.75 8.38
C ALA A 172 -5.39 13.91 7.01
N TYR A 173 -4.67 15.03 6.86
CA TYR A 173 -3.76 15.19 5.73
C TYR A 173 -2.57 14.26 5.88
N VAL A 174 -2.13 13.72 4.75
CA VAL A 174 -0.87 13.00 4.63
C VAL A 174 0.12 13.87 3.88
N GLU A 175 1.29 14.06 4.48
CA GLU A 175 2.43 14.75 3.87
C GLU A 175 3.65 13.83 3.86
N VAL A 176 4.49 13.93 2.85
CA VAL A 176 5.65 13.06 2.67
C VAL A 176 6.92 13.87 2.37
N SER A 177 8.07 13.32 2.76
CA SER A 177 9.36 13.98 2.61
C SER A 177 10.50 12.99 2.42
N SER A 178 11.48 13.37 1.60
CA SER A 178 12.74 12.65 1.44
C SER A 178 13.79 13.02 2.49
N ASP A 179 13.72 14.21 3.08
CA ASP A 179 14.74 14.77 3.98
C ASP A 179 14.25 15.07 5.40
N GLY A 180 12.94 14.91 5.66
CA GLY A 180 12.32 15.17 6.95
C GLY A 180 12.17 16.67 7.28
N ILE A 181 12.42 17.55 6.30
CA ILE A 181 12.33 19.01 6.44
C ILE A 181 11.29 19.57 5.46
N ASN A 182 11.40 19.17 4.19
CA ASN A 182 10.54 19.63 3.10
C ASN A 182 9.44 18.61 2.86
N PHE A 183 8.22 18.94 3.27
CA PHE A 183 7.06 18.07 3.13
C PHE A 183 6.18 18.50 1.96
N VAL A 184 5.70 17.53 1.20
CA VAL A 184 4.70 17.71 0.15
C VAL A 184 3.43 16.99 0.58
N ARG A 185 2.29 17.70 0.52
CA ARG A 185 0.99 17.16 0.90
C ARG A 185 0.31 16.50 -0.30
N PHE A 186 -0.34 15.37 -0.08
CA PHE A 186 -1.20 14.74 -1.08
C PHE A 186 -2.40 15.63 -1.43
N PRO A 187 -2.76 15.77 -2.72
CA PRO A 187 -3.97 16.48 -3.10
C PRO A 187 -5.19 15.68 -2.64
N SER A 188 -5.90 16.20 -1.65
CA SER A 188 -7.11 15.58 -1.08
C SER A 188 -8.39 16.23 -1.60
N VAL A 189 -9.50 15.50 -1.49
CA VAL A 189 -10.85 15.99 -1.82
C VAL A 189 -11.83 15.56 -0.74
N SER A 190 -12.72 16.48 -0.34
CA SER A 190 -13.87 16.17 0.51
C SER A 190 -15.13 16.81 -0.07
N LEU A 191 -16.13 15.97 -0.34
CA LEU A 191 -17.47 16.35 -0.79
C LEU A 191 -18.50 16.19 0.35
N THR A 192 -18.05 15.97 1.60
CA THR A 192 -18.94 15.91 2.76
C THR A 192 -19.70 17.24 2.87
N PRO A 193 -21.05 17.24 2.84
CA PRO A 193 -21.80 18.46 2.56
C PRO A 193 -21.88 19.44 3.73
N SER A 194 -21.73 18.96 4.97
CA SER A 194 -21.88 19.76 6.19
C SER A 194 -21.29 19.06 7.41
N LEU A 195 -21.24 19.78 8.53
CA LEU A 195 -20.93 19.23 9.85
C LEU A 195 -21.76 17.97 10.16
N VAL A 196 -21.11 16.95 10.70
CA VAL A 196 -21.75 15.69 11.09
C VAL A 196 -21.99 15.57 12.59
N GLY A 197 -21.28 16.38 13.40
CA GLY A 197 -21.34 16.38 14.86
C GLY A 197 -20.24 15.53 15.49
N SER A 198 -20.09 15.61 16.82
CA SER A 198 -18.97 14.99 17.56
C SER A 198 -18.81 13.49 17.34
N TYR A 199 -19.89 12.77 17.07
CA TYR A 199 -19.85 11.33 16.81
C TYR A 199 -20.64 10.97 15.55
N GLY A 200 -20.85 11.96 14.67
CA GLY A 200 -21.52 11.78 13.39
C GLY A 200 -20.65 11.02 12.41
N THR A 201 -21.27 10.54 11.34
CA THR A 201 -20.57 9.78 10.31
C THR A 201 -20.45 10.53 9.00
N ILE A 202 -19.41 10.21 8.24
CA ILE A 202 -19.23 10.65 6.87
C ILE A 202 -19.54 9.52 5.90
N ASP A 203 -19.84 9.88 4.66
CA ASP A 203 -19.90 8.92 3.55
C ASP A 203 -18.48 8.83 2.95
N PRO A 204 -17.79 7.68 3.05
CA PRO A 204 -16.41 7.52 2.59
C PRO A 204 -16.26 7.74 1.09
N THR A 205 -17.32 7.57 0.31
CA THR A 205 -17.30 7.78 -1.15
C THR A 205 -17.23 9.26 -1.54
N ASN A 206 -17.36 10.17 -0.57
CA ASN A 206 -17.15 11.60 -0.72
C ASN A 206 -15.74 12.06 -0.35
N VAL A 207 -14.86 11.16 0.07
CA VAL A 207 -13.51 11.50 0.54
C VAL A 207 -12.44 10.78 -0.30
N PHE A 208 -11.39 11.52 -0.68
CA PHE A 208 -10.25 11.00 -1.43
C PHE A 208 -8.93 11.56 -0.87
N ASN A 209 -7.91 10.70 -0.80
CA ASN A 209 -6.55 11.07 -0.36
C ASN A 209 -6.50 11.75 1.03
N LEU A 210 -7.43 11.38 1.92
CA LEU A 210 -7.37 11.65 3.36
C LEU A 210 -7.39 10.32 4.07
N MET A 211 -6.46 10.12 5.02
CA MET A 211 -6.52 8.94 5.87
C MET A 211 -7.71 9.05 6.84
N GLY A 212 -8.19 7.93 7.38
CA GLY A 212 -9.35 7.87 8.29
C GLY A 212 -10.70 7.62 7.60
N LYS A 213 -10.72 7.51 6.26
CA LYS A 213 -11.94 7.16 5.51
C LYS A 213 -12.24 5.66 5.42
N HIS A 214 -11.32 4.81 5.85
CA HIS A 214 -11.44 3.35 5.76
C HIS A 214 -11.52 2.73 7.15
N VAL A 215 -12.29 1.64 7.27
CA VAL A 215 -12.60 1.02 8.57
C VAL A 215 -11.44 0.19 9.05
N ASN A 216 -11.04 0.40 10.30
CA ASN A 216 -10.09 -0.46 10.98
C ASN A 216 -10.41 -0.56 12.48
N ALA A 217 -11.56 -1.19 12.73
CA ALA A 217 -12.12 -1.44 14.05
C ALA A 217 -13.06 -2.65 14.02
N TYR A 218 -13.35 -3.21 15.20
CA TYR A 218 -14.44 -4.17 15.43
C TYR A 218 -14.49 -5.42 14.54
N GLY A 219 -13.36 -5.93 14.11
CA GLY A 219 -13.31 -7.12 13.27
C GLY A 219 -12.76 -6.86 11.87
N ASP A 220 -12.74 -5.59 11.45
CA ASP A 220 -12.33 -5.15 10.13
C ASP A 220 -11.02 -4.36 10.22
N SER A 221 -10.16 -4.49 9.21
CA SER A 221 -8.87 -3.80 9.10
C SER A 221 -8.57 -3.45 7.65
N TRP A 222 -8.86 -2.20 7.30
CA TRP A 222 -8.68 -1.59 5.98
C TRP A 222 -8.00 -0.24 6.13
N GLY A 223 -7.02 0.01 5.28
CA GLY A 223 -6.25 1.25 5.30
C GLY A 223 -6.38 2.04 4.02
N THR A 224 -6.04 3.33 4.12
CA THR A 224 -6.08 4.27 3.00
C THR A 224 -4.77 4.25 2.23
N PRO A 225 -4.77 3.86 0.94
CA PRO A 225 -3.56 3.82 0.13
C PRO A 225 -3.14 5.22 -0.38
N PHE A 226 -1.84 5.42 -0.58
CA PHE A 226 -1.26 6.63 -1.14
C PHE A 226 -0.17 6.31 -2.16
N ASP A 227 -0.21 6.97 -3.33
CA ASP A 227 0.69 6.76 -4.47
C ASP A 227 1.61 7.97 -4.67
N LEU A 228 2.93 7.81 -4.55
CA LEU A 228 3.87 8.93 -4.62
C LEU A 228 3.90 9.64 -5.98
N SER A 229 3.37 9.02 -7.04
CA SER A 229 3.17 9.68 -8.33
C SER A 229 2.19 10.86 -8.24
N ASP A 230 1.24 10.85 -7.30
CA ASP A 230 0.29 11.94 -7.04
C ASP A 230 0.96 13.22 -6.50
N VAL A 231 2.17 13.09 -5.96
CA VAL A 231 2.96 14.21 -5.42
C VAL A 231 4.28 14.42 -6.17
N GLY A 232 4.52 13.65 -7.24
CA GLY A 232 5.69 13.81 -8.10
C GLY A 232 7.03 13.49 -7.43
N LEU A 233 7.04 12.56 -6.46
CA LEU A 233 8.25 12.11 -5.77
C LEU A 233 8.62 10.67 -6.17
N ASP A 234 9.92 10.41 -6.33
CA ASP A 234 10.42 9.06 -6.65
C ASP A 234 10.70 8.22 -5.40
N SER A 235 10.97 8.87 -4.27
CA SER A 235 11.27 8.20 -3.00
C SER A 235 11.14 9.12 -1.80
N ILE A 236 10.67 8.58 -0.67
CA ILE A 236 10.53 9.27 0.61
C ILE A 236 10.98 8.39 1.79
N SER A 237 11.35 9.02 2.89
CA SER A 237 11.72 8.35 4.16
C SER A 237 10.95 8.86 5.35
N TYR A 238 10.10 9.86 5.17
CA TYR A 238 9.32 10.49 6.22
C TYR A 238 7.88 10.68 5.77
N ILE A 239 6.96 10.37 6.68
CA ILE A 239 5.53 10.63 6.52
C ILE A 239 5.09 11.46 7.71
N ARG A 240 4.37 12.55 7.46
CA ARG A 240 3.72 13.37 8.48
C ARG A 240 2.22 13.27 8.32
N ILE A 241 1.55 12.94 9.41
CA ILE A 241 0.10 13.01 9.56
C ILE A 241 -0.22 14.32 10.26
N VAL A 242 -1.18 15.06 9.70
CA VAL A 242 -1.66 16.34 10.25
C VAL A 242 -3.17 16.22 10.41
N ASP A 243 -3.61 16.26 11.67
CA ASP A 243 -5.02 16.20 12.04
C ASP A 243 -5.86 17.26 11.29
N ILE A 244 -7.10 16.90 10.96
CA ILE A 244 -8.10 17.82 10.43
C ILE A 244 -9.22 17.97 11.45
N PRO A 245 -9.27 19.09 12.19
CA PRO A 245 -10.44 19.45 12.95
C PRO A 245 -11.66 19.66 12.03
N GLY A 246 -12.60 18.71 12.03
CA GLY A 246 -13.79 18.58 11.17
C GLY A 246 -14.80 19.71 11.16
N SER A 247 -14.45 20.88 11.67
CA SER A 247 -15.25 22.10 11.71
C SER A 247 -15.61 22.68 10.33
N GLY A 248 -14.97 22.24 9.23
CA GLY A 248 -15.03 22.87 7.91
C GLY A 248 -14.08 24.05 7.72
N PHE A 249 -13.28 24.41 8.73
CA PHE A 249 -12.27 25.46 8.62
C PHE A 249 -11.11 25.04 7.70
N PHE A 250 -10.64 23.82 7.86
CA PHE A 250 -9.60 23.20 7.03
C PHE A 250 -10.16 22.81 5.66
N LYS A 251 -9.33 22.94 4.63
CA LYS A 251 -9.75 22.86 3.22
C LYS A 251 -8.99 21.80 2.44
N ASP A 252 -9.69 21.12 1.56
CA ASP A 252 -9.10 20.17 0.61
C ASP A 252 -8.29 20.90 -0.50
N SER A 253 -7.74 20.14 -1.43
CA SER A 253 -6.92 20.69 -2.53
C SER A 253 -7.69 21.59 -3.51
N LEU A 254 -9.01 21.53 -3.51
CA LEU A 254 -9.91 22.33 -4.35
C LEU A 254 -10.53 23.51 -3.59
N GLY A 255 -10.21 23.65 -2.29
CA GLY A 255 -10.72 24.69 -1.42
C GLY A 255 -12.07 24.37 -0.76
N ASN A 256 -12.57 23.13 -0.87
CA ASN A 256 -13.80 22.70 -0.20
C ASN A 256 -13.56 22.56 1.31
N PRO A 257 -14.54 22.93 2.16
CA PRO A 257 -14.49 22.60 3.58
C PRO A 257 -14.40 21.09 3.80
N ILE A 258 -13.54 20.66 4.72
CA ILE A 258 -13.49 19.27 5.16
C ILE A 258 -14.28 19.14 6.47
N TYR A 259 -15.23 18.21 6.48
CA TYR A 259 -16.03 17.87 7.65
C TYR A 259 -15.86 16.39 7.97
N ASP A 260 -15.63 16.10 9.25
CA ASP A 260 -15.64 14.79 9.87
C ASP A 260 -16.17 14.91 11.32
N ALA A 261 -15.97 13.88 12.14
CA ALA A 261 -16.40 13.89 13.53
C ALA A 261 -15.75 15.02 14.32
N TRP A 262 -16.55 16.01 14.72
CA TRP A 262 -16.06 17.22 15.40
C TRP A 262 -17.16 17.85 16.26
N LEU A 263 -16.91 18.29 17.50
CA LEU A 263 -15.66 18.22 18.28
C LEU A 263 -15.63 16.92 19.09
N THR A 264 -14.59 16.10 18.92
CA THR A 264 -14.38 14.85 19.68
C THR A 264 -13.59 15.10 20.98
N ILE A 265 -13.68 14.15 21.93
CA ILE A 265 -13.01 14.22 23.24
C ILE A 265 -12.39 12.87 23.61
N GLY A 266 -11.34 12.88 24.44
CA GLY A 266 -10.62 11.67 24.83
C GLY A 266 -9.49 11.37 23.86
N SER A 267 -9.73 10.48 22.89
CA SER A 267 -8.88 10.24 21.73
C SER A 267 -9.33 11.10 20.53
N GLY A 268 -9.80 12.33 20.78
CA GLY A 268 -10.38 13.14 19.70
C GLY A 268 -9.38 13.50 18.61
N GLY A 269 -9.86 13.75 17.40
CA GLY A 269 -9.04 13.92 16.21
C GLY A 269 -8.51 12.57 15.74
N VAL A 270 -7.69 12.58 14.71
CA VAL A 270 -7.23 11.35 14.08
C VAL A 270 -6.46 10.44 15.05
N ASP A 271 -6.79 9.15 15.02
CA ASP A 271 -6.21 8.07 15.84
C ASP A 271 -5.34 7.14 14.99
N VAL A 272 -4.03 7.43 14.89
CA VAL A 272 -3.12 6.70 14.00
C VAL A 272 -2.73 5.35 14.61
N GLU A 273 -2.99 4.26 13.89
CA GLU A 273 -2.59 2.90 14.30
C GLU A 273 -1.25 2.48 13.66
N ALA A 274 -1.16 2.53 12.32
CA ALA A 274 0.01 2.02 11.61
C ALA A 274 0.16 2.63 10.22
N ILE A 275 1.40 2.63 9.70
CA ILE A 275 1.68 2.93 8.29
C ILE A 275 2.50 1.79 7.68
N GLY A 276 1.87 1.05 6.78
CA GLY A 276 2.48 -0.08 6.08
C GLY A 276 3.08 0.34 4.74
N THR A 277 4.34 -0.02 4.50
CA THR A 277 5.02 0.23 3.22
C THR A 277 4.72 -0.89 2.23
N ILE A 278 4.17 -0.55 1.07
CA ILE A 278 4.03 -1.47 -0.06
C ILE A 278 5.32 -1.44 -0.89
N SER A 279 5.73 -0.26 -1.32
CA SER A 279 6.78 -0.09 -2.34
C SER A 279 8.12 0.25 -1.71
N ARG A 280 8.87 -0.77 -1.31
CA ARG A 280 10.32 -0.64 -1.09
C ARG A 280 11.07 -1.71 -1.87
N LEU A 281 12.30 -1.41 -2.27
CA LEU A 281 13.18 -2.44 -2.83
C LEU A 281 13.56 -3.44 -1.73
N MET A 282 13.68 -4.70 -2.14
CA MET A 282 13.96 -5.82 -1.28
C MET A 282 14.88 -6.79 -1.98
N THR A 283 15.80 -7.38 -1.23
CA THR A 283 16.62 -8.53 -1.64
C THR A 283 16.01 -9.85 -1.14
N PHE A 284 16.39 -10.98 -1.73
CA PHE A 284 15.97 -12.29 -1.26
C PHE A 284 16.35 -12.56 0.21
N ASN A 285 17.47 -11.99 0.69
CA ASN A 285 17.87 -12.14 2.09
C ASN A 285 16.92 -11.41 3.03
N GLU A 286 16.59 -10.15 2.74
CA GLU A 286 15.63 -9.38 3.53
C GLU A 286 14.23 -9.99 3.47
N TRP A 287 13.83 -10.51 2.30
CA TRP A 287 12.55 -11.21 2.15
C TRP A 287 12.46 -12.43 3.06
N GLN A 288 13.55 -13.21 3.19
CA GLN A 288 13.58 -14.34 4.12
C GLN A 288 13.44 -13.90 5.57
N ASP A 289 14.12 -12.82 5.96
CA ASP A 289 14.05 -12.28 7.31
C ASP A 289 12.63 -11.73 7.62
N LEU A 290 12.02 -11.00 6.68
CA LEU A 290 10.64 -10.50 6.80
C LEU A 290 9.63 -11.64 6.99
N ASN A 291 9.86 -12.77 6.33
CA ASN A 291 9.01 -13.95 6.44
C ASN A 291 9.39 -14.89 7.60
N GLY A 292 10.32 -14.49 8.47
CA GLY A 292 10.73 -15.28 9.63
C GLY A 292 11.43 -16.59 9.29
N LEU A 293 12.05 -16.71 8.11
CA LEU A 293 12.76 -17.91 7.69
C LEU A 293 14.13 -18.00 8.37
N ALA A 294 14.35 -19.09 9.10
CA ALA A 294 15.56 -19.32 9.87
C ALA A 294 15.95 -20.80 9.91
N GLY A 295 17.22 -21.10 10.18
CA GLY A 295 17.71 -22.47 10.29
C GLY A 295 17.35 -23.32 9.06
N ALA A 296 16.63 -24.42 9.29
CA ALA A 296 16.26 -25.38 8.25
C ALA A 296 15.23 -24.87 7.22
N THR A 297 14.55 -23.74 7.48
CA THR A 297 13.57 -23.16 6.54
C THR A 297 14.18 -22.07 5.65
N ARG A 298 15.44 -21.69 5.88
CA ARG A 298 16.15 -20.62 5.15
C ARG A 298 17.03 -21.18 4.03
N GLY A 299 17.06 -20.51 2.88
CA GLY A 299 17.94 -20.82 1.75
C GLY A 299 17.21 -20.89 0.41
N ALA A 300 17.89 -20.54 -0.67
CA ALA A 300 17.31 -20.44 -2.02
C ALA A 300 16.66 -21.74 -2.52
N THR A 301 17.29 -22.89 -2.24
CA THR A 301 16.84 -24.22 -2.67
C THR A 301 15.93 -24.91 -1.65
N VAL A 302 15.72 -24.31 -0.48
CA VAL A 302 14.89 -24.89 0.58
C VAL A 302 13.42 -24.73 0.22
N ASP A 303 12.64 -25.79 0.42
CA ASP A 303 11.19 -25.76 0.33
C ASP A 303 10.60 -25.79 1.75
N ALA A 304 10.41 -24.59 2.32
CA ALA A 304 10.03 -24.45 3.72
C ALA A 304 8.66 -25.06 4.09
N VAL A 305 7.77 -25.28 3.12
CA VAL A 305 6.42 -25.84 3.35
C VAL A 305 6.18 -27.19 2.67
N GLY A 306 7.19 -27.75 2.00
CA GLY A 306 7.10 -29.07 1.38
C GLY A 306 6.13 -29.17 0.19
N ASN A 307 5.87 -28.06 -0.52
CA ASN A 307 4.99 -28.04 -1.70
C ASN A 307 5.71 -28.26 -3.04
N GLY A 308 7.00 -28.57 -3.00
CA GLY A 308 7.87 -28.74 -4.17
C GLY A 308 8.42 -27.43 -4.74
N VAL A 309 8.15 -26.28 -4.12
CA VAL A 309 8.60 -24.96 -4.60
C VAL A 309 9.70 -24.39 -3.70
N PRO A 310 10.94 -24.25 -4.19
CA PRO A 310 12.02 -23.62 -3.43
C PRO A 310 11.76 -22.14 -3.11
N ASN A 311 12.29 -21.65 -2.00
CA ASN A 311 12.10 -20.29 -1.51
C ASN A 311 12.50 -19.21 -2.53
N LEU A 312 13.57 -19.41 -3.32
CA LEU A 312 13.94 -18.44 -4.35
C LEU A 312 12.85 -18.28 -5.42
N LEU A 313 12.20 -19.39 -5.80
CA LEU A 313 11.08 -19.34 -6.72
C LEU A 313 9.83 -18.76 -6.04
N LYS A 314 9.63 -19.03 -4.74
CA LYS A 314 8.53 -18.39 -4.00
C LYS A 314 8.67 -16.87 -3.98
N TYR A 315 9.86 -16.37 -3.71
CA TYR A 315 10.21 -14.96 -3.80
C TYR A 315 9.98 -14.42 -5.22
N ALA A 316 10.51 -15.10 -6.24
CA ALA A 316 10.42 -14.64 -7.62
C ALA A 316 9.00 -14.62 -8.21
N PHE A 317 8.12 -15.52 -7.75
CA PHE A 317 6.76 -15.65 -8.26
C PHE A 317 5.70 -15.30 -7.21
N THR A 318 6.06 -14.42 -6.25
CA THR A 318 5.14 -13.75 -5.33
C THR A 318 4.29 -14.72 -4.50
N ARG A 319 4.94 -15.77 -3.98
CA ARG A 319 4.35 -16.85 -3.19
C ARG A 319 4.74 -16.76 -1.72
N GLN A 320 3.92 -17.33 -0.86
CA GLN A 320 4.15 -17.32 0.59
C GLN A 320 5.09 -18.46 1.00
N PRO A 321 6.21 -18.18 1.70
CA PRO A 321 7.15 -19.23 2.07
C PRO A 321 6.73 -20.08 3.26
N THR A 322 5.85 -19.58 4.10
CA THR A 322 5.45 -20.22 5.37
C THR A 322 4.05 -20.83 5.32
N ARG A 323 3.37 -20.73 4.17
CA ARG A 323 2.01 -21.27 3.99
C ARG A 323 1.86 -21.99 2.65
N LEU A 324 0.97 -22.97 2.62
CA LEU A 324 0.58 -23.66 1.39
C LEU A 324 -0.36 -22.76 0.58
N ASP A 325 0.12 -22.31 -0.57
CA ASP A 325 -0.55 -21.40 -1.49
C ASP A 325 -1.08 -22.16 -2.72
N GLY A 326 -1.98 -23.11 -2.48
CA GLY A 326 -2.67 -23.84 -3.54
C GLY A 326 -1.73 -24.58 -4.50
N SER A 327 -1.92 -24.37 -5.82
CA SER A 327 -1.18 -25.10 -6.86
C SER A 327 0.32 -24.75 -6.87
N PRO A 328 1.22 -25.74 -7.00
CA PRO A 328 2.66 -25.51 -7.15
C PRO A 328 3.04 -24.91 -8.51
N ALA A 329 2.09 -24.76 -9.44
CA ALA A 329 2.35 -24.16 -10.74
C ALA A 329 2.65 -22.66 -10.60
N LEU A 330 3.88 -22.27 -10.96
CA LEU A 330 4.37 -20.88 -10.92
C LEU A 330 4.15 -20.13 -12.23
N THR A 331 4.00 -20.88 -13.32
CA THR A 331 3.82 -20.37 -14.68
C THR A 331 2.70 -21.14 -15.36
N SER A 332 2.05 -20.52 -16.33
CA SER A 332 1.18 -21.20 -17.28
C SER A 332 1.71 -21.00 -18.70
N VAL A 333 1.56 -22.01 -19.55
CA VAL A 333 1.93 -21.94 -20.97
C VAL A 333 0.71 -22.29 -21.80
N ALA A 334 0.36 -21.44 -22.76
CA ALA A 334 -0.75 -21.65 -23.69
C ALA A 334 -0.27 -21.55 -25.15
N LEU A 335 -1.06 -22.10 -26.08
CA LEU A 335 -0.87 -21.91 -27.51
C LEU A 335 -1.92 -20.92 -28.02
N GLU A 336 -1.50 -19.70 -28.34
CA GLU A 336 -2.38 -18.63 -28.84
C GLU A 336 -1.98 -18.28 -30.27
N SER A 337 -2.91 -18.37 -31.22
CA SER A 337 -2.63 -18.14 -32.65
C SER A 337 -1.40 -18.92 -33.17
N GLY A 338 -1.22 -20.15 -32.67
CA GLY A 338 -0.10 -21.01 -33.03
C GLY A 338 1.24 -20.63 -32.41
N ARG A 339 1.30 -19.77 -31.40
CA ARG A 339 2.53 -19.35 -30.70
C ARG A 339 2.44 -19.70 -29.21
N LEU A 340 3.56 -20.08 -28.61
CA LEU A 340 3.60 -20.30 -27.16
C LEU A 340 3.53 -18.95 -26.44
N VAL A 341 2.71 -18.89 -25.41
CA VAL A 341 2.58 -17.75 -24.50
C VAL A 341 2.84 -18.26 -23.09
N ILE A 342 3.90 -17.77 -22.44
CA ILE A 342 4.14 -18.04 -21.02
C ILE A 342 3.62 -16.88 -20.17
N THR A 343 2.90 -17.21 -19.11
CA THR A 343 2.37 -16.25 -18.14
C THR A 343 2.89 -16.57 -16.75
N PHE A 344 3.32 -15.55 -16.01
CA PHE A 344 3.83 -15.68 -14.65
C PHE A 344 3.72 -14.34 -13.90
N THR A 345 3.93 -14.37 -12.58
CA THR A 345 4.00 -13.15 -11.76
C THR A 345 5.44 -12.73 -11.48
N ARG A 346 5.68 -11.42 -11.40
CA ARG A 346 6.93 -10.83 -10.86
C ARG A 346 6.58 -9.75 -9.84
N ASP A 347 7.50 -9.47 -8.95
CA ASP A 347 7.41 -8.36 -8.00
C ASP A 347 8.36 -7.23 -8.45
N GLU A 348 7.85 -6.01 -8.63
CA GLU A 348 8.68 -4.83 -8.94
C GLU A 348 9.68 -4.50 -7.84
N ARG A 349 9.41 -4.97 -6.62
CA ARG A 349 10.24 -4.72 -5.44
C ARG A 349 11.46 -5.63 -5.37
N ALA A 350 11.48 -6.72 -6.14
CA ALA A 350 12.55 -7.70 -6.12
C ALA A 350 13.80 -7.20 -6.85
N SER A 351 14.71 -6.60 -6.09
CA SER A 351 15.86 -5.85 -6.60
C SER A 351 17.07 -6.73 -7.00
N ASP A 352 17.13 -7.97 -6.54
CA ASP A 352 18.26 -8.89 -6.74
C ASP A 352 17.89 -10.10 -7.62
N LEU A 353 16.93 -9.95 -8.53
CA LEU A 353 16.53 -11.00 -9.46
C LEU A 353 16.81 -10.66 -10.92
N LEU A 354 17.25 -11.66 -11.67
CA LEU A 354 17.22 -11.69 -13.14
C LEU A 354 16.23 -12.76 -13.58
N TYR A 355 15.19 -12.34 -14.30
CA TYR A 355 14.26 -13.19 -15.02
C TYR A 355 14.71 -13.27 -16.47
N GLU A 356 14.80 -14.48 -17.00
CA GLU A 356 15.06 -14.74 -18.41
C GLU A 356 13.95 -15.64 -18.95
N VAL A 357 13.15 -15.11 -19.89
CA VAL A 357 12.22 -15.93 -20.65
C VAL A 357 12.98 -16.57 -21.80
N GLN A 358 12.99 -17.89 -21.83
CA GLN A 358 13.80 -18.67 -22.77
C GLN A 358 12.95 -19.62 -23.59
N VAL A 359 13.36 -19.82 -24.84
CA VAL A 359 12.74 -20.74 -25.80
C VAL A 359 13.74 -21.76 -26.31
N SER A 360 13.25 -22.92 -26.72
CA SER A 360 14.06 -23.98 -27.32
C SER A 360 13.24 -24.90 -28.22
N ASP A 361 13.88 -25.51 -29.21
CA ASP A 361 13.30 -26.63 -29.97
C ASP A 361 13.62 -28.00 -29.32
N THR A 362 14.49 -28.03 -28.30
CA THR A 362 14.88 -29.22 -27.55
C THR A 362 14.78 -29.00 -26.03
N LEU A 363 15.06 -30.04 -25.25
CA LEU A 363 15.21 -29.95 -23.79
C LEU A 363 16.68 -29.93 -23.37
N SER A 364 17.63 -29.84 -24.30
CA SER A 364 19.05 -29.80 -23.98
C SER A 364 19.37 -28.56 -23.16
N ALA A 365 20.11 -28.70 -22.06
CA ALA A 365 20.44 -27.59 -21.17
C ALA A 365 21.24 -26.48 -21.87
N SER A 366 22.00 -26.82 -22.91
CA SER A 366 22.83 -25.88 -23.69
C SER A 366 22.08 -25.22 -24.86
N ASP A 367 20.82 -25.58 -25.08
CA ASP A 367 20.05 -25.19 -26.27
C ASP A 367 18.89 -24.27 -25.90
N TRP A 368 19.13 -23.27 -25.06
CA TRP A 368 18.10 -22.31 -24.66
C TRP A 368 18.50 -20.90 -25.09
N THR A 369 17.55 -20.19 -25.69
CA THR A 369 17.75 -18.82 -26.15
C THR A 369 16.88 -17.88 -25.33
N THR A 370 17.47 -16.88 -24.69
CA THR A 370 16.74 -15.82 -23.99
C THR A 370 16.11 -14.86 -25.00
N VAL A 371 14.79 -14.68 -24.93
CA VAL A 371 14.02 -13.80 -25.82
C VAL A 371 13.53 -12.54 -25.11
N ALA A 372 13.37 -12.58 -23.79
CA ALA A 372 13.03 -11.43 -22.96
C ALA A 372 13.68 -11.55 -21.59
N GLN A 373 13.99 -10.41 -20.95
CA GLN A 373 14.58 -10.35 -19.62
C GLN A 373 14.01 -9.21 -18.76
N SER A 374 14.04 -9.41 -17.44
CA SER A 374 13.77 -8.37 -16.43
C SER A 374 14.85 -8.47 -15.35
N THR A 375 15.49 -7.35 -15.01
CA THR A 375 16.58 -7.30 -14.04
C THR A 375 16.23 -6.33 -12.91
N GLY A 376 16.31 -6.77 -11.66
CA GLY A 376 16.13 -5.93 -10.48
C GLY A 376 14.82 -5.16 -10.45
N GLY A 377 13.70 -5.86 -10.69
CA GLY A 377 12.35 -5.28 -10.64
C GLY A 377 11.94 -4.45 -11.87
N GLN A 378 12.84 -4.20 -12.82
CA GLN A 378 12.53 -3.48 -14.06
C GLN A 378 11.49 -4.22 -14.92
N ALA A 379 10.81 -3.48 -15.80
CA ALA A 379 9.86 -4.07 -16.74
C ALA A 379 10.53 -5.11 -17.66
N MET A 380 9.78 -6.16 -18.01
CA MET A 380 10.21 -7.17 -18.95
C MET A 380 10.47 -6.54 -20.32
N ALA A 381 11.67 -6.75 -20.86
CA ALA A 381 12.10 -6.20 -22.13
C ALA A 381 12.61 -7.30 -23.07
N ALA A 382 12.45 -7.09 -24.37
CA ALA A 382 13.00 -7.99 -25.38
C ALA A 382 14.53 -8.01 -25.34
N VAL A 383 15.13 -9.16 -25.63
CA VAL A 383 16.59 -9.34 -25.68
C VAL A 383 17.06 -9.48 -27.12
N GLY A 384 18.13 -8.79 -27.48
CA GLY A 384 18.77 -8.91 -28.80
C GLY A 384 17.84 -8.51 -29.95
N ALA A 385 17.84 -9.28 -31.04
CA ALA A 385 17.00 -9.05 -32.21
C ALA A 385 15.64 -9.76 -32.13
N PHE A 386 15.32 -10.41 -31.01
CA PHE A 386 14.01 -11.04 -30.82
C PHE A 386 12.97 -9.94 -30.59
N THR A 387 11.82 -10.05 -31.26
CA THR A 387 10.69 -9.13 -31.09
C THR A 387 9.46 -9.85 -30.52
N PRO A 388 9.54 -10.47 -29.32
CA PRO A 388 8.39 -11.11 -28.70
C PRO A 388 7.34 -10.06 -28.35
N THR A 389 6.07 -10.46 -28.36
CA THR A 389 5.03 -9.64 -27.75
C THR A 389 5.12 -9.79 -26.24
N ILE A 390 5.28 -8.69 -25.52
CA ILE A 390 5.35 -8.63 -24.06
C ILE A 390 4.18 -7.81 -23.56
N GLU A 391 3.40 -8.37 -22.64
CA GLU A 391 2.31 -7.68 -21.96
C GLU A 391 2.58 -7.72 -20.46
N GLU A 392 2.42 -6.58 -19.79
CA GLU A 392 2.45 -6.49 -18.34
C GLU A 392 1.25 -5.71 -17.80
N ALA A 393 0.61 -6.27 -16.78
CA ALA A 393 -0.50 -5.63 -16.07
C ALA A 393 -0.41 -5.93 -14.57
N SER A 394 -1.14 -5.19 -13.74
CA SER A 394 -1.26 -5.57 -12.32
C SER A 394 -1.87 -6.98 -12.21
N ALA A 395 -1.29 -7.80 -11.32
CA ALA A 395 -1.83 -9.11 -10.97
C ALA A 395 -2.75 -9.05 -9.74
N SER A 396 -2.79 -7.92 -9.03
CA SER A 396 -3.65 -7.72 -7.87
C SER A 396 -5.11 -7.63 -8.27
N ALA A 397 -5.99 -8.12 -7.39
CA ALA A 397 -7.43 -7.86 -7.50
C ALA A 397 -7.83 -6.49 -6.93
N ILE A 398 -6.96 -5.89 -6.11
CA ILE A 398 -7.13 -4.55 -5.53
C ILE A 398 -6.42 -3.55 -6.45
N THR A 399 -7.18 -2.62 -7.02
CA THR A 399 -6.72 -1.66 -8.03
C THR A 399 -5.59 -0.76 -7.54
N SER A 400 -5.60 -0.38 -6.26
CA SER A 400 -4.54 0.41 -5.63
C SER A 400 -3.20 -0.32 -5.56
N ILE A 401 -3.14 -1.65 -5.68
CA ILE A 401 -1.89 -2.41 -5.60
C ILE A 401 -1.39 -2.72 -7.01
N GLY A 402 -0.28 -2.11 -7.42
CA GLY A 402 0.29 -2.29 -8.76
C GLY A 402 1.60 -3.05 -8.83
N VAL A 403 2.36 -3.16 -7.73
CA VAL A 403 3.74 -3.71 -7.69
C VAL A 403 3.87 -5.19 -8.06
N ILE A 404 2.79 -5.96 -7.94
CA ILE A 404 2.74 -7.35 -8.38
C ILE A 404 2.27 -7.37 -9.83
N ARG A 405 3.15 -7.80 -10.74
CA ARG A 405 2.91 -7.75 -12.19
C ARG A 405 2.64 -9.13 -12.74
N ARG A 406 1.60 -9.26 -13.56
CA ARG A 406 1.37 -10.40 -14.43
C ARG A 406 2.08 -10.14 -15.76
N VAL A 407 3.07 -10.95 -16.07
CA VAL A 407 3.85 -10.88 -17.30
C VAL A 407 3.36 -11.96 -18.26
N ARG A 408 3.11 -11.58 -19.52
CA ARG A 408 2.89 -12.52 -20.63
C ARG A 408 3.94 -12.28 -21.69
N VAL A 409 4.61 -13.34 -22.12
CA VAL A 409 5.57 -13.28 -23.23
C VAL A 409 5.16 -14.26 -24.30
N THR A 410 4.94 -13.77 -25.52
CA THR A 410 4.57 -14.55 -26.69
C THR A 410 5.80 -14.81 -27.56
N ASP A 411 6.03 -16.07 -27.91
CA ASP A 411 7.13 -16.50 -28.77
C ASP A 411 7.02 -15.91 -30.19
N VAL A 412 8.16 -15.46 -30.71
CA VAL A 412 8.33 -14.96 -32.08
C VAL A 412 8.27 -16.08 -33.12
N VAL A 413 8.36 -17.33 -32.71
CA VAL A 413 8.25 -18.50 -33.57
C VAL A 413 6.91 -19.21 -33.36
N SER A 414 6.21 -19.52 -34.45
CA SER A 414 5.02 -20.35 -34.38
C SER A 414 5.39 -21.79 -34.03
N ALA A 415 4.72 -22.35 -33.03
CA ALA A 415 4.75 -23.77 -32.70
C ALA A 415 3.78 -24.61 -33.58
N ALA A 416 2.94 -23.97 -34.41
CA ALA A 416 2.03 -24.67 -35.31
C ALA A 416 2.82 -25.54 -36.30
N GLY A 417 2.48 -26.83 -36.38
CA GLY A 417 3.16 -27.79 -37.26
C GLY A 417 4.56 -28.22 -36.80
N ARG A 418 5.06 -27.71 -35.66
CA ARG A 418 6.31 -28.20 -35.06
C ARG A 418 6.03 -29.45 -34.20
N GLN A 419 6.94 -30.42 -34.23
CA GLN A 419 6.86 -31.56 -33.31
C GLN A 419 7.19 -31.17 -31.86
N LYS A 420 8.08 -30.20 -31.66
CA LYS A 420 8.58 -29.76 -30.35
C LYS A 420 8.88 -28.27 -30.35
N ARG A 421 8.44 -27.58 -29.31
CA ARG A 421 8.80 -26.20 -28.96
C ARG A 421 8.59 -26.06 -27.46
N TYR A 422 9.56 -25.48 -26.76
CA TYR A 422 9.56 -25.34 -25.31
C TYR A 422 9.78 -23.89 -24.91
N MET A 423 9.21 -23.51 -23.78
CA MET A 423 9.35 -22.19 -23.18
C MET A 423 9.53 -22.35 -21.67
N ARG A 424 10.39 -21.53 -21.07
CA ARG A 424 10.60 -21.51 -19.61
C ARG A 424 10.91 -20.10 -19.13
N VAL A 425 10.76 -19.89 -17.82
CA VAL A 425 11.36 -18.76 -17.12
C VAL A 425 12.54 -19.30 -16.31
N LYS A 426 13.73 -18.75 -16.54
CA LYS A 426 14.90 -18.96 -15.69
C LYS A 426 15.01 -17.77 -14.74
N VAL A 427 15.15 -18.07 -13.45
CA VAL A 427 15.36 -17.06 -12.40
C VAL A 427 16.77 -17.22 -11.86
N THR A 428 17.51 -16.12 -11.80
CA THR A 428 18.84 -16.06 -11.20
C THR A 428 18.82 -15.03 -10.08
N GLN A 429 19.22 -15.44 -8.87
CA GLN A 429 19.52 -14.47 -7.81
C GLN A 429 20.84 -13.78 -8.16
N LEU A 430 20.80 -12.46 -8.28
CA LEU A 430 21.97 -11.63 -8.48
C LEU A 430 22.67 -11.43 -7.15
N THR A 431 24.00 -11.51 -7.15
CA THR A 431 24.78 -11.03 -6.01
C THR A 431 24.72 -9.51 -6.02
N THR A 432 24.12 -8.91 -5.00
CA THR A 432 24.21 -7.46 -4.77
C THR A 432 25.70 -7.07 -4.69
N PRO A 433 26.13 -5.99 -5.37
CA PRO A 433 27.53 -5.54 -5.32
C PRO A 433 28.05 -5.31 -3.91
#